data_AF-A0A534TUZ5-F1
#
_entry.id   AF-A0A534TUZ5-F1
#
_cell.length_a   1.000
_cell.length_b   1.000
_cell.length_c   1.000
_cell.angle_alpha   90.00
_cell.angle_beta   90.00
_cell.angle_gamma   90.00
#
_symmetry.space_group_name_H-M   'P 1'
#
loop_
_entity.id
_entity.type
_entity.pdbx_description
1 polymer ?
#
loop_
_entity_poly.entity_id
_entity_poly.type
_entity_poly.pdbx_seq_one_letter_code
_entity_poly.pdbx_strand_id
1 'polypeptide(L)'
;MVPTVSVRGRARARPRRRRGPGVTGRVSLGRRRRHRRARARGGRPRRGRRRRHCPRLRRSRRRRTAGADVVGIAVVDARLRRGTRRRGAPARRVSLAAASRGRRLRRPARRRPDDHRRVPVVHRLGTRHVHRAPRPLPRDRALRRRATDPARVGGGGLAGHAAEPLSRRRRHTRVQRGRRRALVRRRRRRVPAPRPRRRRRHARRARSGDRRDRRRTIIAGYPWFTDWGRDTFIALRGLCLATGRFDDARQILREWAGAVSQGMLPNHFPDDGGTPEFNAVDAALWFVVAADEFLRRAPAVDGDTRAALEAAIDAIVAGYARGSRHRVGAATDGLLAAGEPGVQLTWMDAKVGDWVVTPRIGKPVEVQALWLNALRIAARRTPAWNDLCARGHTAFASRFWDESRGHLHDVVDVDHERGRVDPSLRPNQILAVGGLPFAVLDGARARRVVDTVEARLVTPMGLRSLAPGEPGYVGRYSGGPRERDAAYHQGTAWPWLLGPFVDAWSRVRGDTQESRREAHARFVAPLLAYAERVGLGHLPEVADGDPPHRPGGCPQQAWSLGEVLRVQQQQKRA
;
A
#
# COMPACT_ATOMS: atom_id res chain seq x y z
N MET A 1 22.69 -52.92 49.37
CA MET A 1 21.85 -53.93 48.67
C MET A 1 22.60 -54.43 47.44
N VAL A 2 22.24 -55.61 46.91
CA VAL A 2 23.09 -56.56 46.15
C VAL A 2 22.19 -57.36 45.15
N PRO A 3 22.66 -58.05 44.08
CA PRO A 3 23.86 -57.91 43.22
C PRO A 3 23.48 -57.16 41.91
N THR A 4 23.64 -57.51 40.61
CA THR A 4 24.23 -58.59 39.73
C THR A 4 24.36 -57.93 38.32
N VAL A 5 25.30 -58.14 37.38
CA VAL A 5 26.29 -59.18 36.98
C VAL A 5 25.75 -60.32 36.09
N SER A 6 26.02 -60.25 34.77
CA SER A 6 26.48 -61.33 33.84
C SER A 6 26.27 -60.89 32.36
N VAL A 7 27.15 -60.94 31.34
CA VAL A 7 28.48 -61.53 31.04
C VAL A 7 28.46 -62.86 30.22
N ARG A 8 29.16 -62.88 29.07
CA ARG A 8 29.30 -63.95 28.03
C ARG A 8 28.04 -64.17 27.16
N GLY A 9 28.10 -64.45 25.84
CA GLY A 9 29.20 -64.31 24.86
C GLY A 9 29.87 -65.60 24.38
N ARG A 10 29.60 -66.02 23.12
CA ARG A 10 30.49 -66.80 22.21
C ARG A 10 29.89 -66.88 20.79
N ALA A 11 30.65 -67.40 19.82
CA ALA A 11 30.31 -67.41 18.39
C ALA A 11 30.66 -68.75 17.70
N ARG A 12 30.36 -68.84 16.39
CA ARG A 12 30.56 -69.96 15.40
C ARG A 12 29.40 -70.98 15.33
N ALA A 13 29.07 -71.64 14.20
CA ALA A 13 29.27 -71.34 12.75
C ALA A 13 28.58 -72.42 11.85
N ARG A 14 28.31 -72.08 10.55
CA ARG A 14 28.18 -72.99 9.37
C ARG A 14 26.91 -73.91 9.28
N PRO A 15 26.61 -74.58 8.12
CA PRO A 15 26.79 -74.23 6.69
C PRO A 15 25.64 -74.70 5.71
N ARG A 16 25.84 -74.49 4.37
CA ARG A 16 25.16 -75.08 3.15
C ARG A 16 23.99 -74.24 2.58
N ARG A 17 23.74 -74.08 1.26
CA ARG A 17 24.39 -74.44 -0.06
C ARG A 17 24.07 -73.28 -1.07
N ARG A 18 24.97 -72.77 -1.94
CA ARG A 18 25.36 -73.20 -3.34
C ARG A 18 24.17 -73.29 -4.33
N ARG A 19 24.17 -72.77 -5.58
CA ARG A 19 25.25 -72.50 -6.60
C ARG A 19 24.82 -71.43 -7.68
N GLY A 20 25.79 -70.87 -8.45
CA GLY A 20 25.62 -70.21 -9.80
C GLY A 20 26.09 -71.16 -10.95
N PRO A 21 26.67 -70.76 -12.13
CA PRO A 21 27.03 -69.44 -12.75
C PRO A 21 26.28 -69.22 -14.13
N GLY A 22 26.67 -68.48 -15.19
CA GLY A 22 27.69 -67.43 -15.50
C GLY A 22 28.51 -67.62 -16.82
N VAL A 23 29.23 -66.57 -17.29
CA VAL A 23 30.34 -66.53 -18.31
C VAL A 23 29.98 -66.24 -19.81
N THR A 24 31.00 -66.01 -20.66
CA THR A 24 31.08 -65.16 -21.89
C THR A 24 31.42 -65.88 -23.22
N GLY A 25 31.16 -65.30 -24.41
CA GLY A 25 31.77 -65.78 -25.69
C GLY A 25 31.54 -64.93 -26.97
N ARG A 26 32.57 -64.85 -27.84
CA ARG A 26 32.64 -64.13 -29.14
C ARG A 26 31.77 -64.75 -30.27
N VAL A 27 31.48 -63.99 -31.35
CA VAL A 27 31.95 -64.22 -32.76
C VAL A 27 31.40 -63.13 -33.72
N SER A 28 32.08 -62.90 -34.86
CA SER A 28 31.77 -61.86 -35.86
C SER A 28 31.27 -62.45 -37.19
N LEU A 29 30.41 -61.76 -37.96
CA LEU A 29 30.45 -61.77 -39.46
C LEU A 29 29.46 -60.81 -40.18
N GLY A 30 30.00 -59.94 -41.05
CA GLY A 30 29.59 -59.85 -42.46
C GLY A 30 28.42 -58.96 -42.95
N ARG A 31 28.72 -58.16 -44.01
CA ARG A 31 27.82 -57.56 -45.04
C ARG A 31 26.96 -56.33 -44.62
N ARG A 32 26.70 -55.32 -45.49
CA ARG A 32 27.25 -54.93 -46.81
C ARG A 32 26.93 -53.44 -47.15
N ARG A 33 27.91 -52.71 -47.74
CA ARG A 33 27.83 -51.47 -48.61
C ARG A 33 27.16 -50.19 -48.00
N ARG A 34 27.85 -49.03 -47.88
CA ARG A 34 28.35 -48.02 -48.89
C ARG A 34 27.21 -47.23 -49.56
N HIS A 35 27.23 -45.89 -49.69
CA HIS A 35 28.23 -44.92 -50.23
C HIS A 35 28.15 -43.52 -49.51
N ARG A 36 29.01 -42.47 -49.56
CA ARG A 36 30.32 -42.05 -50.20
C ARG A 36 30.34 -41.78 -51.73
N ARG A 37 30.62 -40.58 -52.30
CA ARG A 37 31.18 -39.23 -51.94
C ARG A 37 30.38 -38.12 -52.73
N ALA A 38 30.65 -36.81 -52.86
CA ALA A 38 31.69 -35.79 -52.47
C ALA A 38 30.99 -34.41 -52.21
N ARG A 39 31.55 -33.23 -51.86
CA ARG A 39 32.90 -32.63 -51.65
C ARG A 39 33.68 -31.94 -52.82
N ALA A 40 33.20 -30.79 -53.35
CA ALA A 40 34.02 -29.66 -53.88
C ALA A 40 33.15 -28.37 -53.98
N ARG A 41 33.52 -27.12 -53.65
CA ARG A 41 34.74 -26.25 -53.73
C ARG A 41 34.97 -25.51 -55.07
N GLY A 42 34.90 -24.17 -55.03
CA GLY A 42 35.59 -23.26 -55.96
C GLY A 42 34.70 -22.41 -56.88
N GLY A 43 35.11 -21.16 -57.17
CA GLY A 43 34.57 -20.35 -58.29
C GLY A 43 33.95 -18.98 -57.95
N ARG A 44 34.75 -17.91 -58.08
CA ARG A 44 34.29 -16.54 -58.43
C ARG A 44 34.96 -16.18 -59.77
N PRO A 45 34.32 -15.43 -60.69
CA PRO A 45 34.61 -13.99 -60.73
C PRO A 45 33.36 -13.10 -61.00
N ARG A 46 33.54 -11.94 -61.67
CA ARG A 46 32.69 -10.73 -61.59
C ARG A 46 31.99 -10.37 -62.92
N ARG A 47 31.12 -9.34 -62.83
CA ARG A 47 30.44 -8.53 -63.89
C ARG A 47 29.11 -9.15 -64.39
N GLY A 48 27.97 -8.44 -64.47
CA GLY A 48 27.57 -7.15 -63.87
C GLY A 48 26.84 -6.20 -64.81
N ARG A 49 25.62 -5.75 -64.47
CA ARG A 49 24.91 -4.59 -65.08
C ARG A 49 23.94 -3.93 -64.09
N ARG A 50 23.62 -2.65 -64.35
CA ARG A 50 22.88 -1.73 -63.44
C ARG A 50 21.36 -1.77 -63.70
N ARG A 51 20.52 -1.49 -62.68
CA ARG A 51 19.30 -0.65 -62.85
C ARG A 51 18.70 -0.11 -61.52
N ARG A 52 18.92 1.20 -61.32
CA ARG A 52 18.05 2.25 -60.71
C ARG A 52 17.60 2.14 -59.23
N HIS A 53 17.83 3.23 -58.49
CA HIS A 53 17.27 3.51 -57.15
C HIS A 53 15.77 3.88 -57.19
N CYS A 54 15.08 3.66 -56.06
CA CYS A 54 13.93 4.48 -55.65
C CYS A 54 13.72 4.41 -54.11
N PRO A 55 14.02 5.47 -53.33
CA PRO A 55 14.02 5.39 -51.86
C PRO A 55 12.62 5.58 -51.24
N ARG A 56 11.99 4.48 -50.79
CA ARG A 56 10.73 4.56 -50.01
C ARG A 56 10.98 5.09 -48.59
N LEU A 57 10.65 6.35 -48.36
CA LEU A 57 10.66 7.03 -47.06
C LEU A 57 9.78 6.32 -46.01
N ARG A 58 10.35 5.39 -45.24
CA ARG A 58 9.71 4.85 -44.03
C ARG A 58 9.59 5.94 -42.95
N ARG A 59 8.51 6.72 -42.99
CA ARG A 59 8.08 7.62 -41.91
C ARG A 59 7.80 6.81 -40.64
N SER A 60 8.79 6.66 -39.78
CA SER A 60 8.66 6.04 -38.46
C SER A 60 7.81 6.94 -37.54
N ARG A 61 6.49 6.76 -37.59
CA ARG A 61 5.53 7.33 -36.63
C ARG A 61 5.78 6.73 -35.24
N ARG A 62 6.82 7.20 -34.54
CA ARG A 62 6.93 7.07 -33.08
C ARG A 62 5.68 7.74 -32.48
N ARG A 63 4.67 6.95 -32.12
CA ARG A 63 3.55 7.41 -31.29
C ARG A 63 4.16 7.87 -29.96
N ARG A 64 4.31 9.19 -29.77
CA ARG A 64 4.57 9.74 -28.44
C ARG A 64 3.35 9.42 -27.57
N THR A 65 3.57 8.73 -26.47
CA THR A 65 2.54 8.40 -25.47
C THR A 65 2.18 9.65 -24.68
N ALA A 66 1.28 10.46 -25.24
CA ALA A 66 0.78 11.72 -24.69
C ALA A 66 -0.16 11.53 -23.48
N GLY A 67 0.22 10.65 -22.55
CA GLY A 67 -0.50 10.33 -21.31
C GLY A 67 0.36 10.43 -20.05
N ALA A 68 1.55 11.02 -20.15
CA ALA A 68 2.45 11.30 -19.02
C ALA A 68 2.73 12.80 -18.82
N ASP A 69 2.52 13.63 -19.86
CA ASP A 69 2.85 15.06 -19.87
C ASP A 69 1.81 15.97 -19.15
N VAL A 70 0.74 15.40 -18.60
CA VAL A 70 -0.42 16.15 -18.07
C VAL A 70 -0.45 16.19 -16.53
N VAL A 71 0.19 15.24 -15.85
CA VAL A 71 0.19 15.17 -14.38
C VAL A 71 1.38 15.96 -13.82
N GLY A 72 1.12 16.83 -12.85
CA GLY A 72 2.14 17.55 -12.09
C GLY A 72 2.85 16.64 -11.08
N ILE A 73 3.54 15.60 -11.56
CA ILE A 73 4.14 14.55 -10.72
C ILE A 73 5.06 15.19 -9.67
N ALA A 74 4.82 14.86 -8.40
CA ALA A 74 5.39 15.48 -7.19
C ALA A 74 6.94 15.39 -7.00
N VAL A 75 7.69 15.00 -8.03
CA VAL A 75 9.15 14.97 -8.05
C VAL A 75 9.69 16.39 -8.29
N VAL A 76 10.14 17.05 -7.22
CA VAL A 76 10.61 18.44 -7.22
C VAL A 76 12.14 18.56 -7.17
N ASP A 77 12.65 19.76 -7.41
CA ASP A 77 14.05 20.14 -7.12
C ASP A 77 14.13 20.57 -5.65
N ALA A 78 14.89 19.85 -4.82
CA ALA A 78 14.96 20.06 -3.38
C ALA A 78 15.56 21.43 -2.98
N ARG A 79 16.24 22.13 -3.90
CA ARG A 79 16.72 23.50 -3.66
C ARG A 79 15.56 24.52 -3.58
N LEU A 80 14.37 24.20 -4.10
CA LEU A 80 13.20 25.09 -4.07
C LEU A 80 12.63 25.31 -2.66
N ARG A 81 12.96 24.47 -1.67
CA ARG A 81 12.55 24.66 -0.25
C ARG A 81 12.88 26.06 0.31
N ARG A 82 13.98 26.67 -0.14
CA ARG A 82 14.56 27.88 0.49
C ARG A 82 13.98 29.22 -0.04
N GLY A 83 12.88 29.21 -0.80
CA GLY A 83 12.67 30.20 -1.87
C GLY A 83 11.42 31.09 -1.90
N THR A 84 10.61 31.30 -0.85
CA THR A 84 9.47 32.27 -0.92
C THR A 84 9.01 32.95 0.39
N ARG A 85 9.91 33.33 1.32
CA ARG A 85 9.52 34.23 2.43
C ARG A 85 9.34 35.69 1.96
N ARG A 86 8.16 36.05 1.44
CA ARG A 86 7.70 37.45 1.47
C ARG A 86 7.51 37.87 2.93
N ARG A 87 8.04 39.03 3.32
CA ARG A 87 7.90 39.56 4.69
C ARG A 87 6.43 39.93 4.97
N GLY A 88 5.75 39.13 5.78
CA GLY A 88 4.51 39.49 6.47
C GLY A 88 4.80 39.88 7.92
N ALA A 89 3.95 40.72 8.51
CA ALA A 89 4.13 41.21 9.88
C ALA A 89 4.02 40.08 10.93
N PRO A 90 4.71 40.18 12.09
CA PRO A 90 4.71 39.13 13.11
C PRO A 90 3.35 39.07 13.84
N ALA A 91 2.73 37.89 13.84
CA ALA A 91 1.64 37.59 14.74
C ALA A 91 2.13 37.61 16.20
N ARG A 92 1.45 38.37 17.08
CA ARG A 92 1.81 38.46 18.50
C ARG A 92 1.64 37.10 19.18
N ARG A 93 2.70 36.57 19.81
CA ARG A 93 2.57 35.49 20.79
C ARG A 93 1.79 36.02 22.00
N VAL A 94 0.66 35.42 22.32
CA VAL A 94 0.06 35.56 23.65
C VAL A 94 0.81 34.61 24.58
N SER A 95 1.58 35.16 25.51
CA SER A 95 2.26 34.41 26.56
C SER A 95 1.48 34.58 27.86
N LEU A 96 0.89 33.50 28.37
CA LEU A 96 0.28 33.47 29.69
C LEU A 96 1.32 32.97 30.70
N ALA A 97 1.88 33.89 31.48
CA ALA A 97 2.76 33.56 32.59
C ALA A 97 1.94 33.16 33.81
N ALA A 98 2.19 31.96 34.35
CA ALA A 98 1.71 31.55 35.66
C ALA A 98 2.80 31.82 36.71
N ALA A 99 2.54 32.72 37.65
CA ALA A 99 3.47 33.04 38.73
C ALA A 99 3.22 32.12 39.94
N SER A 100 4.29 31.50 40.45
CA SER A 100 4.29 30.86 41.78
C SER A 100 5.48 31.37 42.59
N ARG A 101 5.20 32.11 43.67
CA ARG A 101 6.22 32.51 44.65
C ARG A 101 6.65 31.28 45.43
N GLY A 102 7.96 31.10 45.62
CA GLY A 102 8.50 29.85 46.13
C GLY A 102 8.49 29.71 47.65
N ARG A 103 8.71 28.48 48.12
CA ARG A 103 9.35 28.19 49.41
C ARG A 103 10.53 27.24 49.17
N ARG A 104 11.72 27.60 49.65
CA ARG A 104 12.85 26.69 49.79
C ARG A 104 12.67 25.90 51.09
N LEU A 105 12.87 24.59 51.08
CA LEU A 105 13.33 23.83 52.24
C LEU A 105 14.25 22.68 51.78
N ARG A 106 15.06 22.15 52.70
CA ARG A 106 16.21 21.28 52.35
C ARG A 106 15.85 19.79 52.38
N ARG A 107 16.63 19.03 51.59
CA ARG A 107 16.89 17.57 51.66
C ARG A 107 17.15 17.09 53.11
N PRO A 108 16.91 15.80 53.46
CA PRO A 108 17.88 14.76 53.08
C PRO A 108 17.38 13.32 52.82
N ALA A 109 18.33 12.54 52.29
CA ALA A 109 18.56 11.09 52.47
C ALA A 109 17.55 10.02 51.97
N ARG A 110 18.13 9.04 51.26
CA ARG A 110 17.54 7.73 50.92
C ARG A 110 17.59 6.78 52.13
N ARG A 111 16.69 5.81 52.20
CA ARG A 111 16.98 4.41 52.54
C ARG A 111 16.06 3.46 51.74
N ARG A 112 16.41 2.17 51.68
CA ARG A 112 15.67 1.11 50.95
C ARG A 112 14.71 0.36 51.90
N PRO A 113 13.72 -0.38 51.38
CA PRO A 113 12.75 -1.12 52.19
C PRO A 113 13.31 -2.48 52.65
N ASP A 114 12.73 -3.04 53.71
CA ASP A 114 12.81 -4.47 54.02
C ASP A 114 11.51 -5.01 54.64
N ASP A 115 11.12 -6.18 54.09
CA ASP A 115 10.40 -7.32 54.66
C ASP A 115 8.96 -7.23 55.25
N HIS A 116 8.33 -8.41 55.28
CA HIS A 116 6.93 -8.70 55.61
C HIS A 116 6.63 -8.71 57.11
N ARG A 117 5.32 -8.53 57.47
CA ARG A 117 4.56 -9.59 58.18
C ARG A 117 3.04 -9.34 58.31
N ARG A 118 2.29 -10.41 58.03
CA ARG A 118 1.05 -10.91 58.67
C ARG A 118 -0.25 -10.08 58.66
N VAL A 119 -1.26 -10.70 58.07
CA VAL A 119 -2.71 -10.48 58.24
C VAL A 119 -3.15 -10.98 59.63
N PRO A 120 -4.23 -10.42 60.21
CA PRO A 120 -5.32 -11.30 60.64
C PRO A 120 -6.70 -10.87 60.09
N VAL A 121 -7.62 -11.84 60.01
CA VAL A 121 -8.99 -11.68 59.50
C VAL A 121 -9.97 -11.40 60.64
N VAL A 122 -10.92 -10.49 60.44
CA VAL A 122 -12.18 -10.42 61.20
C VAL A 122 -13.36 -10.30 60.22
N HIS A 123 -14.51 -10.85 60.62
CA HIS A 123 -15.65 -11.14 59.75
C HIS A 123 -16.80 -10.12 59.83
N ARG A 124 -17.66 -10.20 58.80
CA ARG A 124 -19.14 -10.10 58.82
C ARG A 124 -19.83 -8.73 58.64
N LEU A 125 -20.87 -8.82 57.79
CA LEU A 125 -22.09 -8.01 57.68
C LEU A 125 -21.94 -6.53 57.23
N GLY A 126 -22.77 -6.00 56.31
CA GLY A 126 -23.70 -6.67 55.40
C GLY A 126 -25.01 -5.91 55.16
N THR A 127 -25.12 -5.19 54.05
CA THR A 127 -26.37 -4.58 53.58
C THR A 127 -26.55 -4.77 52.08
N ARG A 128 -27.75 -5.16 51.66
CA ARG A 128 -28.14 -5.33 50.25
C ARG A 128 -28.72 -4.02 49.72
N HIS A 129 -28.25 -3.53 48.58
CA HIS A 129 -29.02 -2.61 47.73
C HIS A 129 -29.09 -3.15 46.31
N VAL A 130 -30.30 -3.20 45.76
CA VAL A 130 -30.63 -3.81 44.47
C VAL A 130 -31.19 -2.73 43.57
N HIS A 131 -30.46 -2.35 42.52
CA HIS A 131 -31.02 -1.52 41.46
C HIS A 131 -31.47 -2.39 40.28
N ARG A 132 -32.80 -2.41 40.09
CA ARG A 132 -33.46 -3.07 38.94
C ARG A 132 -33.19 -2.30 37.64
N ALA A 133 -33.10 -3.03 36.53
CA ALA A 133 -33.19 -2.45 35.20
C ALA A 133 -34.64 -1.97 34.90
N PRO A 134 -34.81 -0.87 34.15
CA PRO A 134 -36.13 -0.43 33.71
C PRO A 134 -36.67 -1.29 32.56
N ARG A 135 -37.99 -1.56 32.58
CA ARG A 135 -38.79 -2.12 31.47
C ARG A 135 -40.07 -1.28 31.30
N PRO A 136 -40.77 -1.36 30.15
CA PRO A 136 -41.50 -0.21 29.60
C PRO A 136 -42.90 0.02 30.18
N LEU A 137 -43.41 1.23 29.93
CA LEU A 137 -44.79 1.66 30.16
C LEU A 137 -45.62 1.59 28.85
N PRO A 138 -46.97 1.64 28.93
CA PRO A 138 -47.81 0.77 28.09
C PRO A 138 -48.35 1.39 26.79
N ARG A 139 -49.02 0.53 26.00
CA ARG A 139 -49.93 0.92 24.92
C ARG A 139 -51.37 0.95 25.43
N ASP A 140 -52.11 2.00 25.09
CA ASP A 140 -53.56 2.03 25.28
C ASP A 140 -54.33 1.41 24.09
N ARG A 141 -55.60 1.01 24.29
CA ARG A 141 -56.30 0.15 23.31
C ARG A 141 -57.85 0.25 23.31
N ALA A 142 -58.41 1.10 22.45
CA ALA A 142 -59.83 1.15 22.09
C ALA A 142 -60.01 1.77 20.67
N LEU A 143 -61.00 1.42 19.83
CA LEU A 143 -61.98 0.31 19.84
C LEU A 143 -62.40 -0.04 18.38
N ARG A 144 -62.85 -1.29 18.19
CA ARG A 144 -63.55 -1.97 17.04
C ARG A 144 -64.17 -1.04 15.94
N ARG A 145 -64.20 -1.40 14.64
CA ARG A 145 -64.87 -2.57 13.99
C ARG A 145 -64.20 -2.93 12.63
N ARG A 146 -63.98 -4.22 12.30
CA ARG A 146 -64.67 -5.03 11.25
C ARG A 146 -65.02 -4.26 9.95
N ALA A 147 -64.35 -4.52 8.81
CA ALA A 147 -64.63 -5.56 7.78
C ALA A 147 -65.75 -5.12 6.79
N THR A 148 -65.79 -5.43 5.47
CA THR A 148 -65.15 -6.47 4.62
C THR A 148 -64.82 -5.95 3.20
N ASP A 149 -64.02 -6.72 2.44
CA ASP A 149 -63.88 -6.71 0.96
C ASP A 149 -64.48 -8.06 0.42
N PRO A 150 -64.78 -8.32 -0.87
CA PRO A 150 -64.56 -7.50 -2.08
C PRO A 150 -65.68 -7.46 -3.16
N ALA A 151 -65.49 -6.56 -4.13
CA ALA A 151 -65.85 -6.58 -5.56
C ALA A 151 -67.07 -7.38 -6.12
N ARG A 152 -67.96 -6.67 -6.87
CA ARG A 152 -68.39 -7.07 -8.24
C ARG A 152 -69.18 -5.99 -9.03
N VAL A 153 -68.76 -5.78 -10.29
CA VAL A 153 -69.53 -5.72 -11.56
C VAL A 153 -70.97 -5.13 -11.59
N GLY A 154 -71.20 -4.19 -12.54
CA GLY A 154 -72.30 -4.35 -13.51
C GLY A 154 -73.29 -3.20 -13.81
N GLY A 155 -73.09 -2.51 -14.94
CA GLY A 155 -74.13 -2.33 -15.99
C GLY A 155 -75.22 -1.24 -15.89
N GLY A 156 -75.36 -0.45 -16.97
CA GLY A 156 -76.56 0.36 -17.31
C GLY A 156 -76.52 1.84 -16.87
N GLY A 157 -76.94 2.83 -17.68
CA GLY A 157 -77.35 2.77 -19.10
C GLY A 157 -77.66 4.15 -19.72
N LEU A 158 -77.38 4.24 -21.03
CA LEU A 158 -77.74 5.21 -22.10
C LEU A 158 -78.97 6.13 -21.86
N ALA A 159 -79.13 7.31 -22.49
CA ALA A 159 -78.53 7.92 -23.70
C ALA A 159 -78.57 9.49 -23.62
N GLY A 160 -78.00 10.30 -24.52
CA GLY A 160 -77.19 10.03 -25.73
C GLY A 160 -76.98 11.30 -26.60
N HIS A 161 -76.41 11.12 -27.80
CA HIS A 161 -76.12 12.13 -28.86
C HIS A 161 -75.05 13.22 -28.52
N ALA A 162 -74.14 13.61 -29.42
CA ALA A 162 -73.67 13.00 -30.68
C ALA A 162 -72.27 13.55 -31.09
N ALA A 163 -71.58 12.82 -31.99
CA ALA A 163 -70.42 13.22 -32.82
C ALA A 163 -69.05 13.59 -32.15
N GLU A 164 -68.05 12.75 -32.40
CA GLU A 164 -66.62 13.10 -32.49
C GLU A 164 -66.16 12.89 -33.96
N PRO A 165 -65.02 13.45 -34.44
CA PRO A 165 -63.76 12.75 -34.20
C PRO A 165 -62.49 13.62 -34.05
N LEU A 166 -61.52 13.07 -33.32
CA LEU A 166 -60.12 13.51 -33.25
C LEU A 166 -59.47 13.81 -34.61
N SER A 167 -58.94 15.03 -34.81
CA SER A 167 -57.81 15.20 -35.74
C SER A 167 -56.78 16.27 -35.32
N ARG A 168 -55.51 15.95 -35.58
CA ARG A 168 -54.38 16.90 -35.72
C ARG A 168 -54.04 17.75 -34.48
N ARG A 169 -53.49 17.09 -33.46
CA ARG A 169 -52.48 17.63 -32.51
C ARG A 169 -51.30 18.31 -33.25
N ARG A 170 -51.45 19.53 -33.80
CA ARG A 170 -50.39 20.19 -34.59
C ARG A 170 -50.42 21.72 -34.70
N ARG A 171 -51.07 22.48 -33.78
CA ARG A 171 -51.10 23.96 -33.85
C ARG A 171 -50.73 24.78 -32.59
N HIS A 172 -50.66 24.23 -31.39
CA HIS A 172 -50.32 25.02 -30.18
C HIS A 172 -48.82 25.20 -29.85
N THR A 173 -47.91 24.73 -30.71
CA THR A 173 -46.44 24.83 -30.50
C THR A 173 -45.78 26.06 -31.14
N ARG A 174 -46.54 27.09 -31.55
CA ARG A 174 -46.00 28.26 -32.29
C ARG A 174 -46.02 29.61 -31.57
N VAL A 175 -46.85 29.84 -30.54
CA VAL A 175 -46.95 31.16 -29.87
C VAL A 175 -45.93 31.34 -28.73
N GLN A 176 -45.68 30.31 -27.89
CA GLN A 176 -44.69 30.41 -26.81
C GLN A 176 -43.21 30.41 -27.28
N ARG A 177 -42.93 30.34 -28.58
CA ARG A 177 -41.56 30.47 -29.13
C ARG A 177 -41.15 31.90 -29.50
N GLY A 178 -42.06 32.89 -29.42
CA GLY A 178 -41.75 34.30 -29.67
C GLY A 178 -40.95 34.96 -28.54
N ARG A 179 -41.49 34.97 -27.31
CA ARG A 179 -40.97 35.81 -26.21
C ARG A 179 -39.63 35.37 -25.60
N ARG A 180 -39.13 34.16 -25.88
CA ARG A 180 -37.78 33.70 -25.43
C ARG A 180 -36.62 34.01 -26.39
N ARG A 181 -36.85 34.62 -27.57
CA ARG A 181 -35.77 34.97 -28.53
C ARG A 181 -35.27 36.42 -28.46
N ALA A 182 -35.97 37.32 -27.76
CA ALA A 182 -35.56 38.73 -27.60
C ALA A 182 -34.36 38.89 -26.63
N LEU A 183 -34.40 38.22 -25.48
CA LEU A 183 -33.46 38.46 -24.37
C LEU A 183 -32.01 38.01 -24.64
N VAL A 184 -31.79 37.13 -25.63
CA VAL A 184 -30.47 36.55 -25.96
C VAL A 184 -29.70 37.40 -27.00
N ARG A 185 -30.34 38.41 -27.62
CA ARG A 185 -29.72 39.24 -28.68
C ARG A 185 -29.14 40.59 -28.23
N ARG A 186 -29.26 41.00 -26.96
CA ARG A 186 -28.70 42.27 -26.43
C ARG A 186 -27.45 42.15 -25.51
N ARG A 187 -26.80 40.97 -25.41
CA ARG A 187 -25.47 40.79 -24.79
C ARG A 187 -24.40 40.22 -25.76
N ARG A 188 -24.34 40.76 -26.98
CA ARG A 188 -23.27 40.46 -27.97
C ARG A 188 -22.80 41.73 -28.71
N ARG A 189 -22.02 42.58 -28.03
CA ARG A 189 -21.14 43.60 -28.63
C ARG A 189 -20.03 43.93 -27.61
N ARG A 190 -18.82 44.23 -28.11
CA ARG A 190 -17.60 44.62 -27.35
C ARG A 190 -17.08 43.60 -26.30
N VAL A 191 -16.63 42.44 -26.78
CA VAL A 191 -15.45 41.74 -26.21
C VAL A 191 -14.47 41.52 -27.37
N PRO A 192 -13.21 42.00 -27.30
CA PRO A 192 -12.25 41.82 -28.40
C PRO A 192 -11.87 40.35 -28.61
N ALA A 193 -11.81 39.91 -29.87
CA ALA A 193 -11.32 38.57 -30.19
C ALA A 193 -9.82 38.43 -29.86
N PRO A 194 -9.36 37.33 -29.23
CA PRO A 194 -7.95 37.14 -28.91
C PRO A 194 -7.14 36.92 -30.18
N ARG A 195 -6.47 37.98 -30.67
CA ARG A 195 -5.50 37.89 -31.77
C ARG A 195 -4.45 36.81 -31.47
N PRO A 196 -4.00 36.00 -32.46
CA PRO A 196 -3.02 34.93 -32.24
C PRO A 196 -1.63 35.52 -31.94
N ARG A 197 -1.37 35.85 -30.67
CA ARG A 197 -0.06 36.34 -30.20
C ARG A 197 1.00 35.27 -30.42
N ARG A 198 1.86 35.49 -31.43
CA ARG A 198 3.04 34.66 -31.75
C ARG A 198 4.04 34.63 -30.58
N ARG A 199 3.81 33.82 -29.54
CA ARG A 199 4.79 33.52 -28.47
C ARG A 199 5.91 32.59 -28.98
N ARG A 200 6.61 32.99 -30.05
CA ARG A 200 8.01 32.59 -30.26
C ARG A 200 8.88 33.48 -29.36
N ARG A 201 10.05 32.99 -28.95
CA ARG A 201 10.97 33.61 -27.96
C ARG A 201 10.53 33.57 -26.48
N HIS A 202 10.43 32.38 -25.90
CA HIS A 202 10.97 32.09 -24.54
C HIS A 202 11.48 30.63 -24.47
N ALA A 203 12.19 30.20 -25.52
CA ALA A 203 12.68 28.83 -25.69
C ALA A 203 14.11 28.81 -26.25
N ARG A 204 15.04 29.51 -25.58
CA ARG A 204 16.49 29.58 -25.90
C ARG A 204 17.32 30.29 -24.80
N ARG A 205 17.26 29.80 -23.55
CA ARG A 205 18.27 30.03 -22.47
C ARG A 205 18.11 29.00 -21.34
N ALA A 206 18.32 27.74 -21.70
CA ALA A 206 18.33 26.56 -20.80
C ALA A 206 19.12 25.40 -21.46
N ARG A 207 20.20 25.74 -22.16
CA ARG A 207 21.19 24.85 -22.79
C ARG A 207 22.54 25.54 -22.56
N SER A 208 23.58 24.77 -22.23
CA SER A 208 24.85 25.22 -21.61
C SER A 208 24.64 26.08 -20.36
N GLY A 209 24.98 25.54 -19.18
CA GLY A 209 24.72 26.18 -17.89
C GLY A 209 24.23 25.16 -16.87
N ASP A 210 25.19 24.44 -16.30
CA ASP A 210 25.13 23.42 -15.25
C ASP A 210 24.06 22.29 -15.32
N ARG A 211 24.52 21.06 -15.08
CA ARG A 211 23.71 19.84 -14.91
C ARG A 211 24.08 19.07 -13.63
N ARG A 212 24.99 19.59 -12.81
CA ARG A 212 25.43 18.98 -11.56
C ARG A 212 24.40 19.29 -10.45
N ASP A 213 24.12 18.29 -9.62
CA ASP A 213 23.49 18.40 -8.30
C ASP A 213 22.15 19.18 -8.18
N ARG A 214 21.18 18.88 -9.05
CA ARG A 214 19.75 19.16 -8.78
C ARG A 214 19.12 18.02 -7.96
N ARG A 215 19.39 17.99 -6.66
CA ARG A 215 18.80 17.02 -5.71
C ARG A 215 17.28 16.91 -5.90
N ARG A 216 16.77 15.67 -5.88
CA ARG A 216 15.36 15.35 -6.15
C ARG A 216 14.71 14.77 -4.91
N THR A 217 13.46 15.12 -4.68
CA THR A 217 12.60 14.44 -3.68
C THR A 217 11.16 14.34 -4.17
N ILE A 218 10.35 13.51 -3.52
CA ILE A 218 8.91 13.39 -3.74
C ILE A 218 8.20 14.07 -2.57
N ILE A 219 7.42 15.12 -2.85
CA ILE A 219 6.50 15.67 -1.86
C ILE A 219 5.37 14.66 -1.63
N ALA A 220 5.09 14.31 -0.37
CA ALA A 220 4.08 13.30 -0.01
C ALA A 220 2.68 13.70 -0.48
N GLY A 221 2.33 15.00 -0.44
CA GLY A 221 1.19 15.53 -1.16
C GLY A 221 0.96 17.03 -1.01
N TYR A 222 0.16 17.60 -1.92
CA TYR A 222 -0.13 19.04 -1.97
C TYR A 222 -1.51 19.40 -1.41
N PRO A 223 -1.63 20.51 -0.65
CA PRO A 223 -0.66 21.62 -0.60
C PRO A 223 0.25 21.69 0.65
N TRP A 224 0.13 20.76 1.61
CA TRP A 224 0.67 20.97 2.97
C TRP A 224 1.67 19.93 3.51
N PHE A 225 2.05 18.90 2.75
CA PHE A 225 3.10 17.97 3.19
C PHE A 225 4.49 18.33 2.64
N THR A 226 5.49 17.84 3.36
CA THR A 226 6.92 17.80 3.00
C THR A 226 7.23 16.46 2.29
N ASP A 227 8.50 16.05 2.21
CA ASP A 227 8.88 14.71 1.80
C ASP A 227 8.98 13.74 2.98
N TRP A 228 8.13 12.70 2.94
CA TRP A 228 8.07 11.65 3.95
C TRP A 228 8.70 10.38 3.39
N GLY A 229 9.50 9.67 4.19
CA GLY A 229 10.28 8.52 3.74
C GLY A 229 9.39 7.39 3.24
N ARG A 230 8.39 7.03 4.05
CA ARG A 230 7.39 6.01 3.72
C ARG A 230 6.66 6.30 2.39
N ASP A 231 6.01 7.46 2.29
CA ASP A 231 5.34 7.92 1.07
C ASP A 231 6.28 7.96 -0.13
N THR A 232 7.52 8.44 0.05
CA THR A 232 8.53 8.53 -1.01
C THR A 232 8.78 7.16 -1.63
N PHE A 233 9.05 6.13 -0.83
CA PHE A 233 9.43 4.81 -1.35
C PHE A 233 8.25 4.03 -1.92
N ILE A 234 7.04 4.18 -1.35
CA ILE A 234 5.82 3.63 -1.95
C ILE A 234 5.55 4.33 -3.30
N ALA A 235 5.50 5.66 -3.31
CA ALA A 235 5.18 6.45 -4.50
C ALA A 235 6.22 6.29 -5.62
N LEU A 236 7.53 6.21 -5.30
CA LEU A 236 8.62 6.12 -6.28
C LEU A 236 8.48 4.92 -7.23
N ARG A 237 7.93 3.81 -6.75
CA ARG A 237 7.66 2.59 -7.55
C ARG A 237 6.71 2.88 -8.70
N GLY A 238 5.65 3.65 -8.45
CA GLY A 238 4.72 4.13 -9.45
C GLY A 238 5.21 5.34 -10.23
N LEU A 239 5.43 6.46 -9.52
CA LEU A 239 5.74 7.77 -10.08
C LEU A 239 7.02 7.76 -10.92
N CYS A 240 8.00 6.91 -10.59
CA CYS A 240 9.29 6.83 -11.28
C CYS A 240 9.57 5.46 -11.94
N LEU A 241 9.52 4.33 -11.22
CA LEU A 241 9.96 3.04 -11.79
C LEU A 241 8.97 2.48 -12.82
N ALA A 242 7.67 2.70 -12.62
CA ALA A 242 6.62 2.27 -13.56
C ALA A 242 6.53 3.16 -14.81
N THR A 243 6.70 4.47 -14.64
CA THR A 243 6.74 5.48 -15.72
C THR A 243 8.07 5.51 -16.49
N GLY A 244 9.15 4.98 -15.93
CA GLY A 244 10.49 4.94 -16.54
C GLY A 244 11.40 6.14 -16.22
N ARG A 245 11.07 6.96 -15.21
CA ARG A 245 11.90 8.06 -14.71
C ARG A 245 13.07 7.56 -13.82
N PHE A 246 13.87 6.64 -14.36
CA PHE A 246 14.96 6.00 -13.61
C PHE A 246 16.02 6.98 -13.10
N ASP A 247 16.30 8.07 -13.83
CA ASP A 247 17.23 9.11 -13.38
C ASP A 247 16.74 9.83 -12.11
N ASP A 248 15.45 10.16 -12.02
CA ASP A 248 14.89 10.78 -10.82
C ASP A 248 14.87 9.79 -9.65
N ALA A 249 14.51 8.51 -9.90
CA ALA A 249 14.58 7.46 -8.90
C ALA A 249 16.01 7.25 -8.35
N ARG A 250 17.03 7.23 -9.22
CA ARG A 250 18.44 7.14 -8.83
C ARG A 250 18.86 8.27 -7.89
N GLN A 251 18.49 9.51 -8.22
CA GLN A 251 18.83 10.69 -7.41
C GLN A 251 18.16 10.63 -6.03
N ILE A 252 16.87 10.29 -5.98
CA ILE A 252 16.13 10.14 -4.72
C ILE A 252 16.74 9.02 -3.87
N LEU A 253 16.89 7.82 -4.43
CA LEU A 253 17.38 6.66 -3.67
C LEU A 253 18.83 6.86 -3.17
N ARG A 254 19.71 7.57 -3.90
CA ARG A 254 21.06 7.90 -3.41
C ARG A 254 21.07 8.91 -2.27
N GLU A 255 20.23 9.93 -2.32
CA GLU A 255 20.10 10.91 -1.23
C GLU A 255 19.65 10.20 0.05
N TRP A 256 18.58 9.38 -0.05
CA TRP A 256 18.05 8.61 1.06
C TRP A 256 18.99 7.52 1.57
N ALA A 257 19.78 6.87 0.72
CA ALA A 257 20.82 5.92 1.15
C ALA A 257 21.87 6.56 2.09
N GLY A 258 22.17 7.85 1.89
CA GLY A 258 23.06 8.61 2.78
C GLY A 258 22.45 8.97 4.14
N ALA A 259 21.15 8.74 4.35
CA ALA A 259 20.45 9.04 5.59
C ALA A 259 20.25 7.82 6.52
N VAL A 260 20.79 6.64 6.17
CA VAL A 260 20.68 5.42 7.00
C VAL A 260 21.43 5.62 8.31
N SER A 261 20.72 5.50 9.43
CA SER A 261 21.27 5.65 10.78
C SER A 261 20.74 4.54 11.70
N GLN A 262 21.65 3.74 12.27
CA GLN A 262 21.33 2.56 13.09
C GLN A 262 20.39 1.56 12.38
N GLY A 263 20.45 1.49 11.04
CA GLY A 263 19.59 0.66 10.19
C GLY A 263 18.18 1.24 9.93
N MET A 264 17.85 2.42 10.45
CA MET A 264 16.61 3.13 10.12
C MET A 264 16.87 4.23 9.09
N LEU A 265 15.81 4.62 8.39
CA LEU A 265 15.70 5.88 7.65
C LEU A 265 14.74 6.82 8.42
N PRO A 266 14.86 8.14 8.26
CA PRO A 266 13.90 9.05 8.86
C PRO A 266 12.52 8.94 8.18
N ASN A 267 11.45 9.16 8.93
CA ASN A 267 10.12 9.32 8.38
C ASN A 267 9.93 10.72 7.80
N HIS A 268 10.52 11.74 8.43
CA HIS A 268 10.34 13.14 8.10
C HIS A 268 11.65 13.94 8.16
N PHE A 269 11.83 14.87 7.22
CA PHE A 269 12.90 15.88 7.22
C PHE A 269 12.33 17.28 7.54
N PRO A 270 12.61 17.86 8.72
CA PRO A 270 12.13 19.19 9.09
C PRO A 270 12.55 20.30 8.10
N ASP A 271 11.59 21.15 7.70
CA ASP A 271 11.81 22.24 6.74
C ASP A 271 12.77 23.34 7.22
N ASP A 272 13.03 23.44 8.52
CA ASP A 272 14.02 24.33 9.12
C ASP A 272 15.46 23.77 9.08
N GLY A 273 15.62 22.48 8.73
CA GLY A 273 16.90 21.78 8.75
C GLY A 273 17.26 21.15 10.11
N GLY A 274 16.28 21.00 11.02
CA GLY A 274 16.43 20.27 12.28
C GLY A 274 16.71 18.76 12.10
N THR A 275 16.92 18.07 13.23
CA THR A 275 17.25 16.64 13.27
C THR A 275 16.17 15.79 12.58
N PRO A 276 16.52 14.91 11.63
CA PRO A 276 15.55 14.02 10.98
C PRO A 276 14.88 13.07 11.97
N GLU A 277 13.58 12.82 11.81
CA GLU A 277 12.79 12.02 12.75
C GLU A 277 12.83 10.54 12.39
N PHE A 278 13.40 9.68 13.26
CA PHE A 278 13.52 8.23 13.03
C PHE A 278 12.34 7.43 13.61
N ASN A 279 11.12 7.96 13.51
CA ASN A 279 9.88 7.40 14.06
C ASN A 279 9.10 6.50 13.08
N ALA A 280 9.79 5.75 12.19
CA ALA A 280 9.14 4.79 11.30
C ALA A 280 9.90 3.46 11.20
N VAL A 281 9.20 2.33 11.43
CA VAL A 281 9.74 0.97 11.29
C VAL A 281 9.62 0.42 9.86
N ASP A 282 8.69 0.94 9.08
CA ASP A 282 8.38 0.49 7.73
C ASP A 282 9.10 1.29 6.63
N ALA A 283 9.43 2.56 6.86
CA ALA A 283 10.12 3.43 5.89
C ALA A 283 11.45 2.83 5.39
N ALA A 284 12.28 2.29 6.28
CA ALA A 284 13.54 1.63 5.91
C ALA A 284 13.33 0.35 5.07
N LEU A 285 12.28 -0.42 5.37
CA LEU A 285 11.96 -1.65 4.65
C LEU A 285 11.35 -1.36 3.26
N TRP A 286 10.53 -0.31 3.16
CA TRP A 286 10.05 0.21 1.88
C TRP A 286 11.19 0.73 0.99
N PHE A 287 12.23 1.36 1.56
CA PHE A 287 13.44 1.69 0.82
C PHE A 287 14.11 0.43 0.25
N VAL A 288 14.29 -0.64 1.04
CA VAL A 288 14.89 -1.89 0.54
C VAL A 288 14.11 -2.45 -0.65
N VAL A 289 12.78 -2.47 -0.57
CA VAL A 289 11.89 -2.88 -1.67
C VAL A 289 12.06 -1.98 -2.90
N ALA A 290 12.05 -0.66 -2.73
CA ALA A 290 12.14 0.30 -3.83
C ALA A 290 13.55 0.34 -4.48
N ALA A 291 14.61 0.16 -3.69
CA ALA A 291 15.99 0.08 -4.14
C ALA A 291 16.27 -1.20 -4.93
N ASP A 292 15.85 -2.37 -4.42
CA ASP A 292 15.92 -3.64 -5.18
C ASP A 292 15.10 -3.58 -6.47
N GLU A 293 13.90 -3.00 -6.42
CA GLU A 293 13.06 -2.82 -7.59
C GLU A 293 13.69 -1.85 -8.62
N PHE A 294 14.41 -0.82 -8.19
CA PHE A 294 15.23 0.04 -9.06
C PHE A 294 16.42 -0.75 -9.66
N LEU A 295 17.23 -1.42 -8.82
CA LEU A 295 18.44 -2.16 -9.21
C LEU A 295 18.18 -3.30 -10.21
N ARG A 296 16.95 -3.84 -10.25
CA ARG A 296 16.48 -4.85 -11.20
C ARG A 296 15.79 -4.29 -12.45
N ARG A 297 15.29 -3.05 -12.44
CA ARG A 297 14.47 -2.48 -13.54
C ARG A 297 15.13 -1.37 -14.33
N ALA A 298 16.11 -0.67 -13.75
CA ALA A 298 16.83 0.38 -14.44
C ALA A 298 17.68 -0.21 -15.59
N PRO A 299 17.65 0.38 -16.81
CA PRO A 299 18.35 -0.18 -17.97
C PRO A 299 19.89 -0.08 -17.87
N ALA A 300 20.38 0.78 -16.99
CA ALA A 300 21.78 0.87 -16.57
C ALA A 300 21.82 1.45 -15.15
N VAL A 301 22.78 1.00 -14.34
CA VAL A 301 23.10 1.54 -13.01
C VAL A 301 24.63 1.62 -12.91
N ASP A 302 25.17 2.78 -12.59
CA ASP A 302 26.60 2.98 -12.35
C ASP A 302 27.07 2.29 -11.06
N GLY A 303 28.36 1.94 -11.00
CA GLY A 303 28.96 1.19 -9.90
C GLY A 303 28.74 1.84 -8.54
N ASP A 304 29.00 3.14 -8.43
CA ASP A 304 28.81 3.95 -7.22
C ASP A 304 27.35 3.90 -6.73
N THR A 305 26.39 4.07 -7.64
CA THR A 305 24.96 3.96 -7.30
C THR A 305 24.62 2.56 -6.82
N ARG A 306 25.12 1.52 -7.50
CA ARG A 306 24.88 0.13 -7.09
C ARG A 306 25.43 -0.12 -5.68
N ALA A 307 26.71 0.18 -5.46
CA ALA A 307 27.38 -0.02 -4.18
C ALA A 307 26.71 0.75 -3.04
N ALA A 308 26.32 2.02 -3.26
CA ALA A 308 25.64 2.82 -2.25
C ALA A 308 24.26 2.28 -1.86
N LEU A 309 23.44 1.84 -2.84
CA LEU A 309 22.13 1.26 -2.56
C LEU A 309 22.23 -0.12 -1.91
N GLU A 310 23.17 -0.95 -2.35
CA GLU A 310 23.40 -2.27 -1.79
C GLU A 310 23.94 -2.18 -0.35
N ALA A 311 24.92 -1.30 -0.08
CA ALA A 311 25.42 -1.06 1.27
C ALA A 311 24.34 -0.51 2.22
N ALA A 312 23.44 0.35 1.72
CA ALA A 312 22.29 0.83 2.49
C ALA A 312 21.29 -0.31 2.83
N ILE A 313 21.01 -1.21 1.88
CA ILE A 313 20.20 -2.42 2.13
C ILE A 313 20.85 -3.30 3.20
N ASP A 314 22.14 -3.61 3.03
CA ASP A 314 22.90 -4.47 3.94
C ASP A 314 22.96 -3.85 5.36
N ALA A 315 23.11 -2.52 5.47
CA ALA A 315 23.10 -1.79 6.74
C ALA A 315 21.72 -1.73 7.42
N ILE A 316 20.63 -1.60 6.65
CA ILE A 316 19.25 -1.64 7.17
C ILE A 316 18.95 -3.02 7.75
N VAL A 317 19.18 -4.08 6.96
CA VAL A 317 18.88 -5.46 7.39
C VAL A 317 19.75 -5.87 8.58
N ALA A 318 21.05 -5.55 8.57
CA ALA A 318 21.93 -5.85 9.70
C ALA A 318 21.64 -5.01 10.96
N GLY A 319 21.10 -3.79 10.81
CA GLY A 319 20.62 -2.99 11.94
C GLY A 319 19.38 -3.61 12.58
N TYR A 320 18.36 -3.94 11.77
CA TYR A 320 17.11 -4.54 12.25
C TYR A 320 17.32 -5.95 12.82
N ALA A 321 18.29 -6.71 12.30
CA ALA A 321 18.68 -8.01 12.84
C ALA A 321 19.35 -7.93 14.23
N ARG A 322 20.09 -6.84 14.54
CA ARG A 322 20.77 -6.65 15.84
C ARG A 322 19.94 -5.88 16.87
N GLY A 323 19.00 -5.06 16.42
CA GLY A 323 18.29 -4.09 17.24
C GLY A 323 18.62 -2.64 16.88
N SER A 324 17.59 -1.79 16.94
CA SER A 324 17.63 -0.36 16.61
C SER A 324 16.79 0.46 17.59
N ARG A 325 16.46 1.71 17.25
CA ARG A 325 15.62 2.59 18.07
C ARG A 325 14.22 2.01 18.27
N HIS A 326 13.51 2.51 19.28
CA HIS A 326 12.11 2.18 19.54
C HIS A 326 11.81 0.66 19.61
N ARG A 327 12.77 -0.09 20.16
CA ARG A 327 12.73 -1.56 20.32
C ARG A 327 12.53 -2.34 19.01
N VAL A 328 12.87 -1.75 17.87
CA VAL A 328 12.85 -2.43 16.57
C VAL A 328 13.98 -3.46 16.54
N GLY A 329 13.66 -4.76 16.47
CA GLY A 329 14.67 -5.83 16.49
C GLY A 329 14.13 -7.21 16.11
N ALA A 330 14.94 -8.02 15.45
CA ALA A 330 14.59 -9.40 15.11
C ALA A 330 14.60 -10.29 16.36
N ALA A 331 13.47 -10.93 16.65
CA ALA A 331 13.35 -11.93 17.70
C ALA A 331 13.89 -13.31 17.24
N THR A 332 14.02 -14.25 18.17
CA THR A 332 14.55 -15.60 17.90
C THR A 332 13.72 -16.40 16.89
N ASP A 333 12.41 -16.12 16.80
CA ASP A 333 11.49 -16.67 15.80
C ASP A 333 11.67 -16.06 14.39
N GLY A 334 12.59 -15.11 14.22
CA GLY A 334 12.90 -14.45 12.96
C GLY A 334 11.97 -13.29 12.59
N LEU A 335 10.94 -13.04 13.39
CA LEU A 335 10.01 -11.92 13.22
C LEU A 335 10.56 -10.64 13.88
N LEU A 336 10.24 -9.49 13.29
CA LEU A 336 10.67 -8.17 13.77
C LEU A 336 9.69 -7.64 14.83
N ALA A 337 10.12 -7.62 16.09
CA ALA A 337 9.43 -6.88 17.15
C ALA A 337 9.70 -5.38 16.99
N ALA A 338 8.74 -4.52 17.36
CA ALA A 338 8.82 -3.08 17.23
C ALA A 338 7.88 -2.34 18.19
N GLY A 339 8.20 -1.09 18.50
CA GLY A 339 7.33 -0.16 19.20
C GLY A 339 7.60 -0.04 20.69
N GLU A 340 7.19 1.09 21.26
CA GLU A 340 7.22 1.36 22.69
C GLU A 340 6.11 2.36 23.07
N PRO A 341 5.65 2.39 24.33
CA PRO A 341 4.50 3.20 24.73
C PRO A 341 4.65 4.68 24.36
N GLY A 342 3.59 5.25 23.79
CA GLY A 342 3.57 6.66 23.35
C GLY A 342 4.28 6.95 22.03
N VAL A 343 4.88 5.96 21.36
CA VAL A 343 5.53 6.12 20.04
C VAL A 343 4.76 5.35 18.96
N GLN A 344 4.47 6.03 17.86
CA GLN A 344 3.76 5.51 16.70
C GLN A 344 4.73 5.28 15.54
N LEU A 345 4.95 4.02 15.14
CA LEU A 345 6.02 3.63 14.18
C LEU A 345 5.55 3.09 12.83
N THR A 346 4.32 2.59 12.74
CA THR A 346 3.76 2.05 11.49
C THR A 346 3.00 3.14 10.75
N TRP A 347 2.70 2.96 9.47
CA TRP A 347 1.86 3.88 8.68
C TRP A 347 0.48 4.23 9.27
N MET A 348 0.03 3.52 10.31
CA MET A 348 -1.09 3.92 11.16
C MET A 348 -0.61 4.83 12.32
N ASP A 349 -0.08 6.01 12.00
CA ASP A 349 0.64 6.93 12.90
C ASP A 349 -0.12 8.19 13.38
N ALA A 350 -1.46 8.15 13.41
CA ALA A 350 -2.25 9.19 14.09
C ALA A 350 -1.98 9.25 15.62
N LYS A 351 -1.66 10.45 16.12
CA LYS A 351 -1.40 10.74 17.54
C LYS A 351 -1.91 12.14 17.93
N VAL A 352 -2.65 12.26 19.04
CA VAL A 352 -3.23 13.51 19.55
C VAL A 352 -2.74 13.79 20.97
N GLY A 353 -1.85 14.76 21.14
CA GLY A 353 -1.12 14.92 22.41
C GLY A 353 -0.30 13.65 22.68
N ASP A 354 -0.45 13.04 23.84
CA ASP A 354 0.18 11.75 24.16
C ASP A 354 -0.59 10.52 23.67
N TRP A 355 -1.86 10.68 23.24
CA TRP A 355 -2.70 9.57 22.80
C TRP A 355 -2.34 9.12 21.38
N VAL A 356 -1.65 7.98 21.27
CA VAL A 356 -1.54 7.22 20.01
C VAL A 356 -2.89 6.56 19.71
N VAL A 357 -3.50 6.87 18.57
CA VAL A 357 -4.86 6.42 18.20
C VAL A 357 -4.89 4.93 17.85
N THR A 358 -3.85 4.47 17.14
CA THR A 358 -3.67 3.08 16.70
C THR A 358 -2.32 2.55 17.16
N PRO A 359 -2.16 2.21 18.46
CA PRO A 359 -0.93 1.62 18.98
C PRO A 359 -0.76 0.20 18.42
N ARG A 360 0.38 -0.03 17.74
CA ARG A 360 0.70 -1.31 17.07
C ARG A 360 2.08 -1.79 17.50
N ILE A 361 2.22 -1.95 18.82
CA ILE A 361 3.43 -2.42 19.51
C ILE A 361 3.42 -3.95 19.51
N GLY A 362 4.55 -4.58 19.21
CA GLY A 362 4.68 -6.03 19.04
C GLY A 362 5.23 -6.37 17.66
N LYS A 363 4.58 -7.29 16.93
CA LYS A 363 4.92 -7.69 15.55
C LYS A 363 3.75 -7.37 14.60
N PRO A 364 3.69 -6.18 13.98
CA PRO A 364 2.65 -5.83 13.01
C PRO A 364 2.80 -6.61 11.69
N VAL A 365 1.67 -7.05 11.12
CA VAL A 365 1.63 -8.02 10.01
C VAL A 365 2.30 -7.53 8.72
N GLU A 366 2.13 -6.27 8.34
CA GLU A 366 2.76 -5.69 7.15
C GLU A 366 4.25 -5.40 7.36
N VAL A 367 4.64 -5.08 8.60
CA VAL A 367 6.06 -4.94 8.98
C VAL A 367 6.77 -6.29 8.84
N GLN A 368 6.11 -7.41 9.17
CA GLN A 368 6.68 -8.74 8.92
C GLN A 368 6.76 -9.05 7.42
N ALA A 369 5.72 -8.71 6.65
CA ALA A 369 5.72 -8.93 5.20
C ALA A 369 6.86 -8.16 4.50
N LEU A 370 7.09 -6.92 4.92
CA LEU A 370 8.21 -6.07 4.49
C LEU A 370 9.56 -6.61 4.96
N TRP A 371 9.67 -7.04 6.21
CA TRP A 371 10.90 -7.58 6.80
C TRP A 371 11.38 -8.87 6.12
N LEU A 372 10.47 -9.82 5.88
CA LEU A 372 10.78 -11.07 5.16
C LEU A 372 11.13 -10.80 3.69
N ASN A 373 10.52 -9.79 3.06
CA ASN A 373 10.95 -9.32 1.75
C ASN A 373 12.37 -8.72 1.80
N ALA A 374 12.70 -7.90 2.80
CA ALA A 374 14.01 -7.29 2.96
C ALA A 374 15.12 -8.33 3.22
N LEU A 375 14.87 -9.30 4.11
CA LEU A 375 15.77 -10.45 4.33
C LEU A 375 16.01 -11.23 3.03
N ARG A 376 14.94 -11.56 2.27
CA ARG A 376 15.04 -12.29 1.01
C ARG A 376 15.69 -11.49 -0.13
N ILE A 377 15.66 -10.16 -0.06
CA ILE A 377 16.44 -9.27 -0.94
C ILE A 377 17.92 -9.34 -0.58
N ALA A 378 18.29 -9.14 0.68
CA ALA A 378 19.68 -9.17 1.15
C ALA A 378 20.33 -10.56 1.02
N ALA A 379 19.55 -11.64 1.20
CA ALA A 379 20.00 -13.03 1.04
C ALA A 379 20.57 -13.34 -0.36
N ARG A 380 20.21 -12.58 -1.40
CA ARG A 380 20.79 -12.66 -2.74
C ARG A 380 22.29 -12.32 -2.79
N ARG A 381 22.77 -11.52 -1.83
CA ARG A 381 24.16 -11.08 -1.68
C ARG A 381 24.84 -11.75 -0.48
N THR A 382 24.11 -11.92 0.60
CA THR A 382 24.61 -12.42 1.89
C THR A 382 23.76 -13.61 2.34
N PRO A 383 24.07 -14.84 1.91
CA PRO A 383 23.24 -16.02 2.16
C PRO A 383 22.97 -16.36 3.64
N ALA A 384 23.74 -15.80 4.58
CA ALA A 384 23.50 -15.93 6.03
C ALA A 384 22.11 -15.42 6.48
N TRP A 385 21.44 -14.56 5.69
CA TRP A 385 20.08 -14.12 5.98
C TRP A 385 19.00 -15.18 5.71
N ASN A 386 19.32 -16.27 4.99
CA ASN A 386 18.35 -17.32 4.64
C ASN A 386 17.73 -17.98 5.88
N ASP A 387 18.53 -18.35 6.87
CA ASP A 387 18.04 -19.08 8.06
C ASP A 387 17.10 -18.21 8.91
N LEU A 388 17.41 -16.91 9.04
CA LEU A 388 16.57 -15.95 9.73
C LEU A 388 15.25 -15.74 8.98
N CYS A 389 15.31 -15.66 7.65
CA CYS A 389 14.14 -15.58 6.77
C CYS A 389 13.26 -16.84 6.84
N ALA A 390 13.87 -18.03 6.90
CA ALA A 390 13.17 -19.32 6.98
C ALA A 390 12.47 -19.51 8.33
N ARG A 391 13.12 -19.14 9.45
CA ARG A 391 12.45 -19.09 10.76
C ARG A 391 11.28 -18.11 10.74
N GLY A 392 11.52 -16.89 10.23
CA GLY A 392 10.50 -15.85 10.15
C GLY A 392 9.29 -16.23 9.29
N HIS A 393 9.47 -16.92 8.16
CA HIS A 393 8.35 -17.46 7.36
C HIS A 393 7.57 -18.54 8.13
N THR A 394 8.26 -19.49 8.78
CA THR A 394 7.62 -20.53 9.60
C THR A 394 6.82 -19.91 10.76
N ALA A 395 7.38 -18.91 11.43
CA ALA A 395 6.72 -18.15 12.48
C ALA A 395 5.54 -17.34 11.93
N PHE A 396 5.67 -16.71 10.76
CA PHE A 396 4.56 -15.96 10.15
C PHE A 396 3.36 -16.87 9.88
N ALA A 397 3.59 -17.98 9.18
CA ALA A 397 2.53 -18.91 8.75
C ALA A 397 1.82 -19.66 9.90
N SER A 398 2.49 -19.79 11.05
CA SER A 398 1.95 -20.46 12.25
C SER A 398 1.35 -19.49 13.28
N ARG A 399 1.81 -18.23 13.34
CA ARG A 399 1.44 -17.30 14.43
C ARG A 399 0.46 -16.20 14.05
N PHE A 400 0.37 -15.81 12.77
CA PHE A 400 -0.56 -14.76 12.34
C PHE A 400 -1.93 -15.27 11.90
N TRP A 401 -2.08 -16.56 11.60
CA TRP A 401 -3.28 -17.06 10.95
C TRP A 401 -4.40 -17.41 11.94
N ASP A 402 -5.55 -16.74 11.81
CA ASP A 402 -6.78 -17.05 12.54
C ASP A 402 -7.71 -17.92 11.67
N GLU A 403 -7.81 -19.20 12.00
CA GLU A 403 -8.69 -20.14 11.29
C GLU A 403 -10.19 -19.89 11.61
N SER A 404 -10.50 -19.24 12.73
CA SER A 404 -11.89 -18.92 13.14
C SER A 404 -12.43 -17.67 12.45
N ARG A 405 -11.58 -16.65 12.25
CA ARG A 405 -11.92 -15.42 11.50
C ARG A 405 -11.61 -15.52 10.01
N GLY A 406 -10.80 -16.50 9.58
CA GLY A 406 -10.45 -16.74 8.17
C GLY A 406 -9.47 -15.73 7.57
N HIS A 407 -8.73 -15.00 8.40
CA HIS A 407 -7.80 -13.95 8.00
C HIS A 407 -6.59 -13.87 8.94
N LEU A 408 -5.66 -12.93 8.71
CA LEU A 408 -4.53 -12.73 9.62
C LEU A 408 -4.89 -11.80 10.79
N HIS A 409 -4.33 -12.07 11.97
CA HIS A 409 -4.17 -11.07 13.03
C HIS A 409 -3.38 -9.86 12.49
N ASP A 410 -3.69 -8.66 12.99
CA ASP A 410 -2.99 -7.44 12.55
C ASP A 410 -1.65 -7.24 13.28
N VAL A 411 -1.60 -7.65 14.56
CA VAL A 411 -0.40 -7.62 15.41
C VAL A 411 -0.36 -8.90 16.24
N VAL A 412 0.82 -9.51 16.38
CA VAL A 412 1.08 -10.59 17.35
C VAL A 412 2.19 -10.19 18.32
N ASP A 413 2.25 -10.82 19.49
CA ASP A 413 3.08 -10.37 20.62
C ASP A 413 2.77 -8.90 20.99
N VAL A 414 1.49 -8.56 21.09
CA VAL A 414 1.00 -7.19 21.39
C VAL A 414 1.60 -6.66 22.69
N ASP A 415 2.05 -5.40 22.70
CA ASP A 415 2.78 -4.77 23.81
C ASP A 415 4.09 -5.51 24.21
N HIS A 416 4.59 -6.38 23.31
CA HIS A 416 5.66 -7.38 23.53
C HIS A 416 5.28 -8.56 24.43
N GLU A 417 4.00 -8.73 24.77
CA GLU A 417 3.49 -9.84 25.58
C GLU A 417 3.30 -11.10 24.71
N ARG A 418 4.15 -12.10 24.91
CA ARG A 418 4.22 -13.28 24.02
C ARG A 418 2.89 -14.02 23.93
N GLY A 419 2.33 -14.09 22.72
CA GLY A 419 1.07 -14.79 22.44
C GLY A 419 -0.19 -13.93 22.55
N ARG A 420 -0.11 -12.68 23.03
CA ARG A 420 -1.21 -11.71 22.92
C ARG A 420 -1.31 -11.20 21.48
N VAL A 421 -2.53 -11.07 20.95
CA VAL A 421 -2.79 -10.74 19.53
C VAL A 421 -3.83 -9.64 19.37
N ASP A 422 -3.74 -8.86 18.30
CA ASP A 422 -4.82 -8.02 17.78
C ASP A 422 -5.52 -8.76 16.62
N PRO A 423 -6.73 -9.29 16.82
CA PRO A 423 -7.47 -10.01 15.78
C PRO A 423 -8.28 -9.08 14.86
N SER A 424 -8.14 -7.76 14.95
CA SER A 424 -8.90 -6.78 14.15
C SER A 424 -8.73 -6.98 12.64
N LEU A 425 -9.83 -7.05 11.90
CA LEU A 425 -9.82 -7.09 10.45
C LEU A 425 -9.38 -5.75 9.84
N ARG A 426 -8.07 -5.63 9.63
CA ARG A 426 -7.37 -4.50 9.00
C ARG A 426 -6.79 -4.89 7.63
N PRO A 427 -6.51 -3.93 6.74
CA PRO A 427 -6.05 -4.22 5.37
C PRO A 427 -4.57 -4.60 5.27
N ASN A 428 -3.80 -4.38 6.34
CA ASN A 428 -2.33 -4.53 6.38
C ASN A 428 -1.84 -5.91 5.88
N GLN A 429 -2.59 -6.95 6.21
CA GLN A 429 -2.36 -8.34 5.77
C GLN A 429 -2.29 -8.53 4.24
N ILE A 430 -2.83 -7.61 3.43
CA ILE A 430 -2.69 -7.65 1.97
C ILE A 430 -1.23 -7.58 1.54
N LEU A 431 -0.36 -6.90 2.29
CA LEU A 431 1.07 -6.81 1.96
C LEU A 431 1.81 -8.15 2.11
N ALA A 432 1.24 -9.11 2.84
CA ALA A 432 1.73 -10.49 2.85
C ALA A 432 1.37 -11.27 1.57
N VAL A 433 0.32 -10.84 0.85
CA VAL A 433 -0.20 -11.53 -0.35
C VAL A 433 0.14 -10.81 -1.67
N GLY A 434 0.26 -9.48 -1.68
CA GLY A 434 0.49 -8.65 -2.88
C GLY A 434 1.24 -7.34 -2.58
N GLY A 435 1.46 -6.51 -3.59
CA GLY A 435 2.22 -5.26 -3.50
C GLY A 435 3.74 -5.43 -3.40
N LEU A 436 4.22 -6.45 -2.68
CA LEU A 436 5.64 -6.71 -2.44
C LEU A 436 6.27 -7.67 -3.48
N PRO A 437 7.61 -7.61 -3.67
CA PRO A 437 8.36 -8.46 -4.62
C PRO A 437 8.15 -9.97 -4.45
N PHE A 438 7.94 -10.43 -3.21
CA PHE A 438 7.66 -11.82 -2.87
C PHE A 438 6.36 -11.91 -2.05
N ALA A 439 5.57 -12.95 -2.31
CA ALA A 439 4.51 -13.36 -1.38
C ALA A 439 5.13 -13.92 -0.09
N VAL A 440 4.48 -13.64 1.03
CA VAL A 440 4.76 -14.22 2.35
C VAL A 440 3.65 -15.18 2.76
N LEU A 441 2.43 -14.98 2.24
CA LEU A 441 1.30 -15.90 2.32
C LEU A 441 0.78 -16.19 0.90
N ASP A 442 0.52 -17.47 0.62
CA ASP A 442 -0.03 -17.97 -0.65
C ASP A 442 -1.15 -19.02 -0.42
N GLY A 443 -1.50 -19.75 -1.49
CA GLY A 443 -2.50 -20.82 -1.46
C GLY A 443 -3.89 -20.40 -0.96
N ALA A 444 -4.61 -21.35 -0.35
CA ALA A 444 -5.97 -21.15 0.15
C ALA A 444 -6.08 -20.10 1.27
N ARG A 445 -5.03 -19.94 2.10
CA ARG A 445 -5.00 -18.92 3.16
C ARG A 445 -4.90 -17.51 2.56
N ALA A 446 -4.02 -17.29 1.59
CA ALA A 446 -3.98 -16.02 0.85
C ALA A 446 -5.30 -15.71 0.13
N ARG A 447 -5.95 -16.73 -0.45
CA ARG A 447 -7.26 -16.57 -1.10
C ARG A 447 -8.32 -16.09 -0.11
N ARG A 448 -8.41 -16.70 1.08
CA ARG A 448 -9.35 -16.29 2.15
C ARG A 448 -9.08 -14.86 2.66
N VAL A 449 -7.80 -14.47 2.82
CA VAL A 449 -7.42 -13.08 3.15
C VAL A 449 -7.94 -12.10 2.11
N VAL A 450 -7.65 -12.33 0.83
CA VAL A 450 -8.05 -11.43 -0.27
C VAL A 450 -9.57 -11.30 -0.35
N ASP A 451 -10.30 -12.40 -0.30
CA ASP A 451 -11.76 -12.37 -0.47
C ASP A 451 -12.46 -11.75 0.75
N THR A 452 -11.92 -11.94 1.96
CA THR A 452 -12.37 -11.26 3.18
C THR A 452 -12.16 -9.75 3.10
N VAL A 453 -11.00 -9.32 2.60
CA VAL A 453 -10.69 -7.90 2.38
C VAL A 453 -11.55 -7.30 1.26
N GLU A 454 -11.80 -8.06 0.18
CA GLU A 454 -12.70 -7.68 -0.91
C GLU A 454 -14.13 -7.44 -0.40
N ALA A 455 -14.65 -8.33 0.45
CA ALA A 455 -16.00 -8.25 0.97
C ALA A 455 -16.20 -7.19 2.08
N ARG A 456 -15.18 -6.91 2.91
CA ARG A 456 -15.35 -6.07 4.12
C ARG A 456 -14.66 -4.70 4.04
N LEU A 457 -13.53 -4.59 3.34
CA LEU A 457 -12.70 -3.37 3.38
C LEU A 457 -12.73 -2.55 2.09
N VAL A 458 -13.04 -3.14 0.93
CA VAL A 458 -13.07 -2.38 -0.34
C VAL A 458 -14.14 -1.28 -0.33
N THR A 459 -13.76 -0.13 -0.89
CA THR A 459 -14.63 0.98 -1.29
C THR A 459 -14.23 1.43 -2.71
N PRO A 460 -15.05 2.23 -3.41
CA PRO A 460 -14.66 2.86 -4.68
C PRO A 460 -13.44 3.79 -4.59
N MET A 461 -13.03 4.19 -3.37
CA MET A 461 -11.94 5.14 -3.13
C MET A 461 -10.70 4.53 -2.46
N GLY A 462 -10.72 3.26 -2.03
CA GLY A 462 -9.63 2.69 -1.23
C GLY A 462 -10.05 1.50 -0.37
N LEU A 463 -9.11 0.96 0.42
CA LEU A 463 -9.44 0.01 1.49
C LEU A 463 -9.68 0.75 2.81
N ARG A 464 -10.76 0.41 3.52
CA ARG A 464 -10.99 0.82 4.91
C ARG A 464 -9.82 0.35 5.80
N SER A 465 -9.36 1.23 6.68
CA SER A 465 -8.28 0.96 7.65
C SER A 465 -8.66 0.01 8.79
N LEU A 466 -9.97 -0.19 9.00
CA LEU A 466 -10.58 -1.15 9.94
C LEU A 466 -11.94 -1.59 9.37
N ALA A 467 -12.38 -2.83 9.63
CA ALA A 467 -13.66 -3.32 9.10
C ALA A 467 -14.89 -2.74 9.83
N PRO A 468 -16.01 -2.50 9.10
CA PRO A 468 -17.29 -2.21 9.72
C PRO A 468 -17.71 -3.36 10.65
N GLY A 469 -18.03 -3.02 11.90
CA GLY A 469 -18.40 -3.98 12.96
C GLY A 469 -17.25 -4.38 13.90
N GLU A 470 -16.00 -4.00 13.63
CA GLU A 470 -14.92 -4.17 14.61
C GLU A 470 -14.97 -3.08 15.69
N PRO A 471 -14.46 -3.35 16.92
CA PRO A 471 -14.38 -2.36 17.99
C PRO A 471 -13.62 -1.10 17.55
N GLY A 472 -14.22 0.07 17.73
CA GLY A 472 -13.63 1.35 17.37
C GLY A 472 -13.83 1.79 15.91
N TYR A 473 -14.64 1.10 15.10
CA TYR A 473 -14.90 1.54 13.71
C TYR A 473 -15.52 2.94 13.63
N VAL A 474 -14.85 3.84 12.90
CA VAL A 474 -15.30 5.20 12.54
C VAL A 474 -15.16 5.38 11.03
N GLY A 475 -16.27 5.18 10.31
CA GLY A 475 -16.33 5.29 8.84
C GLY A 475 -16.44 6.72 8.28
N ARG A 476 -16.34 7.75 9.13
CA ARG A 476 -16.42 9.18 8.75
C ARG A 476 -15.16 9.95 9.13
N TYR A 477 -14.47 10.50 8.13
CA TYR A 477 -13.32 11.39 8.35
C TYR A 477 -13.81 12.85 8.42
N SER A 478 -14.25 13.29 9.60
CA SER A 478 -14.88 14.59 9.79
C SER A 478 -14.70 15.14 11.22
N GLY A 479 -15.13 16.38 11.46
CA GLY A 479 -14.93 17.08 12.74
C GLY A 479 -13.65 17.93 12.77
N GLY A 480 -13.20 18.26 13.98
CA GLY A 480 -11.94 18.97 14.24
C GLY A 480 -10.71 18.07 14.08
N PRO A 481 -9.51 18.53 14.49
CA PRO A 481 -8.31 17.71 14.41
C PRO A 481 -8.47 16.39 15.18
N ARG A 482 -8.86 16.45 16.45
CA ARG A 482 -8.99 15.27 17.33
C ARG A 482 -9.94 14.20 16.77
N GLU A 483 -11.08 14.61 16.21
CA GLU A 483 -12.08 13.69 15.66
C GLU A 483 -11.59 13.04 14.36
N ARG A 484 -10.89 13.81 13.52
CA ARG A 484 -10.30 13.32 12.27
C ARG A 484 -9.12 12.37 12.52
N ASP A 485 -8.23 12.74 13.43
CA ASP A 485 -7.08 11.93 13.83
C ASP A 485 -7.54 10.62 14.47
N ALA A 486 -8.59 10.67 15.31
CA ALA A 486 -9.26 9.49 15.87
C ALA A 486 -9.83 8.54 14.79
N ALA A 487 -10.38 9.09 13.70
CA ALA A 487 -10.94 8.30 12.60
C ALA A 487 -9.88 7.77 11.61
N TYR A 488 -8.66 8.33 11.61
CA TYR A 488 -7.74 8.29 10.46
C TYR A 488 -7.32 6.88 10.03
N HIS A 489 -7.10 6.00 11.02
CA HIS A 489 -6.78 4.59 10.79
C HIS A 489 -7.82 3.64 11.43
N GLN A 490 -9.02 4.15 11.74
CA GLN A 490 -10.08 3.40 12.43
C GLN A 490 -11.33 3.16 11.55
N GLY A 491 -11.24 3.29 10.23
CA GLY A 491 -12.36 2.99 9.32
C GLY A 491 -12.32 3.80 8.03
N THR A 492 -11.76 4.99 8.08
CA THR A 492 -11.33 5.82 6.93
C THR A 492 -10.67 4.96 5.84
N ALA A 493 -11.02 5.22 4.57
CA ALA A 493 -10.57 4.47 3.40
C ALA A 493 -9.33 5.12 2.74
N TRP A 494 -8.37 4.28 2.37
CA TRP A 494 -7.04 4.69 1.88
C TRP A 494 -6.82 4.20 0.43
N PRO A 495 -6.61 5.09 -0.56
CA PRO A 495 -6.51 4.70 -1.97
C PRO A 495 -5.23 3.92 -2.32
N TRP A 496 -4.10 4.24 -1.67
CA TRP A 496 -2.80 3.61 -1.99
C TRP A 496 -2.82 2.08 -1.78
N LEU A 497 -3.58 1.60 -0.79
CA LEU A 497 -3.77 0.18 -0.50
C LEU A 497 -4.44 -0.61 -1.63
N LEU A 498 -5.10 0.05 -2.59
CA LEU A 498 -5.64 -0.65 -3.77
C LEU A 498 -4.54 -1.15 -4.72
N GLY A 499 -3.33 -0.58 -4.68
CA GLY A 499 -2.18 -1.12 -5.44
C GLY A 499 -1.78 -2.52 -4.99
N PRO A 500 -1.41 -2.72 -3.70
CA PRO A 500 -1.12 -4.03 -3.15
C PRO A 500 -2.30 -5.00 -3.24
N PHE A 501 -3.52 -4.51 -3.07
CA PHE A 501 -4.74 -5.32 -3.20
C PHE A 501 -4.94 -5.85 -4.62
N VAL A 502 -4.76 -5.06 -5.67
CA VAL A 502 -4.94 -5.54 -7.06
C VAL A 502 -3.89 -6.59 -7.44
N ASP A 503 -2.64 -6.46 -6.99
CA ASP A 503 -1.64 -7.52 -7.16
C ASP A 503 -2.06 -8.80 -6.42
N ALA A 504 -2.49 -8.67 -5.15
CA ALA A 504 -2.94 -9.81 -4.33
C ALA A 504 -4.15 -10.52 -4.96
N TRP A 505 -5.14 -9.73 -5.40
CA TRP A 505 -6.38 -10.17 -6.01
C TRP A 505 -6.14 -10.95 -7.30
N SER A 506 -5.25 -10.43 -8.17
CA SER A 506 -4.86 -11.10 -9.41
C SER A 506 -4.06 -12.37 -9.12
N ARG A 507 -3.10 -12.32 -8.17
CA ARG A 507 -2.25 -13.45 -7.78
C ARG A 507 -3.03 -14.66 -7.29
N VAL A 508 -4.05 -14.48 -6.43
CA VAL A 508 -4.93 -15.57 -5.96
C VAL A 508 -6.03 -15.97 -6.96
N ARG A 509 -5.96 -15.43 -8.18
CA ARG A 509 -6.80 -15.75 -9.36
C ARG A 509 -5.92 -16.12 -10.57
N GLY A 510 -4.73 -16.68 -10.33
CA GLY A 510 -3.82 -17.19 -11.35
C GLY A 510 -3.03 -16.13 -12.13
N ASP A 511 -3.16 -14.85 -11.76
CA ASP A 511 -2.50 -13.69 -12.37
C ASP A 511 -2.63 -13.60 -13.90
N THR A 512 -3.76 -14.11 -14.41
CA THR A 512 -4.08 -14.17 -15.84
C THR A 512 -4.34 -12.78 -16.41
N GLN A 513 -4.22 -12.65 -17.73
CA GLN A 513 -4.56 -11.40 -18.43
C GLN A 513 -6.07 -11.07 -18.31
N GLU A 514 -6.92 -12.04 -17.99
CA GLU A 514 -8.34 -11.83 -17.66
C GLU A 514 -8.50 -11.27 -16.24
N SER A 515 -7.90 -11.90 -15.22
CA SER A 515 -8.02 -11.43 -13.83
C SER A 515 -7.41 -10.03 -13.67
N ARG A 516 -6.28 -9.74 -14.32
CA ARG A 516 -5.68 -8.38 -14.38
C ARG A 516 -6.60 -7.34 -15.05
N ARG A 517 -7.44 -7.74 -16.02
CA ARG A 517 -8.43 -6.85 -16.64
C ARG A 517 -9.62 -6.61 -15.72
N GLU A 518 -10.14 -7.65 -15.09
CA GLU A 518 -11.25 -7.53 -14.13
C GLU A 518 -10.83 -6.65 -12.94
N ALA A 519 -9.66 -6.91 -12.34
CA ALA A 519 -9.15 -6.14 -11.21
C ALA A 519 -8.95 -4.65 -11.55
N HIS A 520 -8.42 -4.34 -12.74
CA HIS A 520 -8.32 -2.96 -13.20
C HIS A 520 -9.71 -2.32 -13.39
N ALA A 521 -10.64 -3.03 -14.03
CA ALA A 521 -11.99 -2.52 -14.29
C ALA A 521 -12.79 -2.27 -12.99
N ARG A 522 -12.65 -3.13 -11.99
CA ARG A 522 -13.39 -3.06 -10.72
C ARG A 522 -12.76 -2.10 -9.70
N PHE A 523 -11.43 -2.08 -9.59
CA PHE A 523 -10.75 -1.40 -8.48
C PHE A 523 -9.90 -0.19 -8.89
N VAL A 524 -9.35 -0.17 -10.12
CA VAL A 524 -8.46 0.92 -10.58
C VAL A 524 -9.23 1.97 -11.39
N ALA A 525 -10.17 1.56 -12.23
CA ALA A 525 -10.98 2.45 -13.05
C ALA A 525 -11.82 3.48 -12.25
N PRO A 526 -12.39 3.17 -11.07
CA PRO A 526 -13.08 4.17 -10.24
C PRO A 526 -12.16 5.32 -9.81
N LEU A 527 -10.95 5.02 -9.34
CA LEU A 527 -9.95 6.02 -8.97
C LEU A 527 -9.50 6.85 -10.18
N LEU A 528 -9.27 6.23 -11.34
CA LEU A 528 -8.92 6.95 -12.57
C LEU A 528 -10.05 7.91 -13.01
N ALA A 529 -11.31 7.49 -12.89
CA ALA A 529 -12.47 8.32 -13.18
C ALA A 529 -12.63 9.48 -12.17
N TYR A 530 -12.30 9.27 -10.88
CA TYR A 530 -12.20 10.36 -9.90
C TYR A 530 -11.11 11.36 -10.30
N ALA A 531 -9.91 10.87 -10.61
CA ALA A 531 -8.76 11.72 -10.95
C ALA A 531 -9.04 12.59 -12.19
N GLU A 532 -9.67 12.03 -13.22
CA GLU A 532 -10.05 12.76 -14.44
C GLU A 532 -11.15 13.81 -14.19
N ARG A 533 -12.17 13.49 -13.39
CA ARG A 533 -13.40 14.31 -13.26
C ARG A 533 -13.38 15.31 -12.11
N VAL A 534 -12.61 15.04 -11.05
CA VAL A 534 -12.63 15.79 -9.78
C VAL A 534 -11.22 16.07 -9.29
N GLY A 535 -10.34 15.05 -9.28
CA GLY A 535 -9.00 15.13 -8.69
C GLY A 535 -7.95 15.90 -9.49
N LEU A 536 -8.30 16.52 -10.63
CA LEU A 536 -7.40 17.28 -11.50
C LEU A 536 -6.13 16.50 -11.94
N GLY A 537 -6.28 15.19 -12.17
CA GLY A 537 -5.19 14.26 -12.51
C GLY A 537 -4.50 13.61 -11.30
N HIS A 538 -4.93 13.92 -10.08
CA HIS A 538 -4.40 13.40 -8.82
C HIS A 538 -5.48 12.63 -8.02
N LEU A 539 -5.06 11.99 -6.93
CA LEU A 539 -5.91 11.24 -5.99
C LEU A 539 -5.73 11.80 -4.58
N PRO A 540 -6.76 11.71 -3.72
CA PRO A 540 -6.66 12.14 -2.33
C PRO A 540 -5.78 11.17 -1.53
N GLU A 541 -5.50 11.57 -0.30
CA GLU A 541 -4.87 10.74 0.72
C GLU A 541 -5.86 9.75 1.34
N VAL A 542 -7.08 10.19 1.64
CA VAL A 542 -8.15 9.37 2.23
C VAL A 542 -9.54 9.68 1.67
N ALA A 543 -10.51 8.84 2.01
CA ALA A 543 -11.94 9.10 1.87
C ALA A 543 -12.74 8.49 3.04
N ASP A 544 -14.00 8.89 3.22
CA ASP A 544 -14.92 8.23 4.16
C ASP A 544 -14.97 6.70 3.91
N GLY A 545 -14.87 5.92 4.98
CA GLY A 545 -15.13 4.48 4.96
C GLY A 545 -16.58 4.14 4.62
N ASP A 546 -17.51 5.04 4.93
CA ASP A 546 -18.94 4.87 4.68
C ASP A 546 -19.44 5.65 3.44
N PRO A 547 -20.41 5.12 2.68
CA PRO A 547 -21.01 5.84 1.55
C PRO A 547 -21.48 7.24 1.94
N PRO A 548 -21.22 8.30 1.14
CA PRO A 548 -20.83 8.26 -0.26
C PRO A 548 -19.31 8.37 -0.51
N HIS A 549 -18.45 7.96 0.43
CA HIS A 549 -16.98 7.93 0.26
C HIS A 549 -16.40 9.30 -0.12
N ARG A 550 -16.74 10.35 0.65
CA ARG A 550 -16.25 11.71 0.41
C ARG A 550 -14.72 11.75 0.55
N PRO A 551 -13.98 12.37 -0.38
CA PRO A 551 -12.53 12.52 -0.25
C PRO A 551 -12.16 13.43 0.93
N GLY A 552 -11.05 13.13 1.58
CA GLY A 552 -10.51 13.87 2.72
C GLY A 552 -8.98 13.81 2.77
N GLY A 553 -8.41 14.32 3.86
CA GLY A 553 -6.96 14.49 3.98
C GLY A 553 -6.40 15.41 2.89
N CYS A 554 -5.16 15.18 2.50
CA CYS A 554 -4.52 15.86 1.38
C CYS A 554 -5.23 15.54 0.05
N PRO A 555 -5.59 16.54 -0.78
CA PRO A 555 -6.29 16.31 -2.05
C PRO A 555 -5.41 15.77 -3.18
N GLN A 556 -4.09 15.75 -3.03
CA GLN A 556 -3.12 15.35 -4.08
C GLN A 556 -1.96 14.52 -3.50
N GLN A 557 -2.21 13.26 -3.14
CA GLN A 557 -1.25 12.42 -2.43
C GLN A 557 -0.44 11.50 -3.37
N ALA A 558 0.87 11.44 -3.12
CA ALA A 558 1.85 10.76 -3.94
C ALA A 558 1.76 9.23 -3.88
N TRP A 559 1.52 8.62 -2.70
CA TRP A 559 1.36 7.16 -2.61
C TRP A 559 0.10 6.65 -3.32
N SER A 560 -1.00 7.38 -3.24
CA SER A 560 -2.29 7.05 -3.88
C SER A 560 -2.14 7.04 -5.40
N LEU A 561 -1.61 8.13 -5.95
CA LEU A 561 -1.33 8.26 -7.38
C LEU A 561 -0.24 7.29 -7.85
N GLY A 562 0.79 7.08 -7.03
CA GLY A 562 1.90 6.16 -7.29
C GLY A 562 1.40 4.73 -7.48
N GLU A 563 0.72 4.17 -6.49
CA GLU A 563 0.27 2.77 -6.53
C GLU A 563 -0.75 2.51 -7.65
N VAL A 564 -1.64 3.46 -7.93
CA VAL A 564 -2.53 3.39 -9.12
C VAL A 564 -1.74 3.39 -10.43
N LEU A 565 -0.74 4.26 -10.58
CA LEU A 565 0.12 4.28 -11.77
C LEU A 565 1.01 3.03 -11.87
N ARG A 566 1.43 2.44 -10.75
CA ARG A 566 2.21 1.19 -10.72
C ARG A 566 1.41 0.06 -11.35
N VAL A 567 0.20 -0.20 -10.84
CA VAL A 567 -0.70 -1.23 -11.34
C VAL A 567 -1.14 -0.98 -12.79
N GLN A 568 -1.51 0.26 -13.14
CA GLN A 568 -1.92 0.61 -14.50
C GLN A 568 -0.79 0.36 -15.53
N GLN A 569 0.48 0.54 -15.15
CA GLN A 569 1.63 0.28 -16.01
C GLN A 569 2.06 -1.20 -16.01
N GLN A 570 1.72 -1.99 -14.99
CA GLN A 570 1.83 -3.46 -15.04
C GLN A 570 0.84 -4.03 -16.06
N GLN A 571 -0.43 -3.61 -16.01
CA GLN A 571 -1.45 -4.07 -16.95
C GLN A 571 -1.08 -3.73 -18.41
N LYS A 572 -0.51 -2.54 -18.67
CA LYS A 572 -0.05 -2.11 -20.01
C LYS A 572 1.15 -2.90 -20.57
N ARG A 573 1.76 -3.79 -19.78
CA ARG A 573 2.89 -4.66 -20.17
C ARG A 573 2.49 -6.14 -20.30
N ALA A 574 1.21 -6.46 -20.07
CA ALA A 574 0.61 -7.79 -20.14
C ALA A 574 -0.37 -7.89 -21.32
#